data_AF-A0A239N6X7-F1
#
_entry.id   AF-A0A239N6X7-F1
#
_cell.length_a   1.000
_cell.length_b   1.000
_cell.length_c   1.000
_cell.angle_alpha   90.00
_cell.angle_beta   90.00
_cell.angle_gamma   90.00
#
_symmetry.space_group_name_H-M   'P 1'
#
loop_
_entity.id
_entity.type
_entity.pdbx_description
1 polymer ?
#
loop_
_entity_poly.entity_id
_entity_poly.type
_entity_poly.pdbx_seq_one_letter_code
_entity_poly.pdbx_strand_id
1 'polypeptide(L)'
;MSNDGPDCAFCEIVAGNDPNVREVYRDDRVVAFFPLEPATRGHTLIVPHRHVPDVWGLKSSETAALSESAISIAHALRGALSPDGLNLIQSNGHAATQTVPHVHVHVVPRWDGDRMPALWPTGSTESASSLDSAARAIREALETDSTRTPPSAEDRRQHLSFIQSVITRMSQASATAKTWALPIVTATYGYALTQSSPLVAIVGILALLVFGILDANYLKQERAFRTLYDEVASGDNVPLFSMNPALAGTEGRNRNYWPDRRDILSWAVAPVYGPLLLAGLGIVLTPWLASLISRCS
;
A
#
# COMPACT_ATOMS: atom_id res chain seq x y z
N MET A 1 -18.64 -28.14 12.22
CA MET A 1 -17.76 -28.04 13.40
C MET A 1 -18.45 -27.10 14.38
N SER A 2 -19.10 -27.73 15.37
CA SER A 2 -19.84 -27.21 16.55
C SER A 2 -20.61 -25.90 16.40
N ASN A 3 -21.90 -26.02 16.03
CA ASN A 3 -22.91 -24.96 16.13
C ASN A 3 -23.58 -24.92 17.52
N ASP A 4 -23.13 -25.76 18.47
CA ASP A 4 -23.83 -26.04 19.71
C ASP A 4 -23.06 -25.49 20.90
N GLY A 5 -23.29 -24.23 21.24
CA GLY A 5 -23.41 -23.89 22.66
C GLY A 5 -24.83 -24.32 23.06
N PRO A 6 -25.03 -25.38 23.86
CA PRO A 6 -26.32 -26.06 24.00
C PRO A 6 -27.50 -25.19 24.51
N ASP A 7 -27.27 -23.94 24.91
CA ASP A 7 -28.28 -22.99 25.40
C ASP A 7 -28.09 -21.55 24.84
N CYS A 8 -27.62 -21.38 23.59
CA CYS A 8 -27.47 -20.04 23.01
C CYS A 8 -28.74 -19.54 22.30
N ALA A 9 -29.41 -18.53 22.87
CA ALA A 9 -30.61 -17.93 22.26
C ALA A 9 -30.37 -17.37 20.84
N PHE A 10 -29.18 -16.85 20.55
CA PHE A 10 -28.86 -16.36 19.20
C PHE A 10 -28.62 -17.49 18.21
N CYS A 11 -28.14 -18.66 18.65
CA CYS A 11 -28.05 -19.83 17.78
C CYS A 11 -29.45 -20.31 17.33
N GLU A 12 -30.45 -20.25 18.21
CA GLU A 12 -31.84 -20.58 17.83
C GLU A 12 -32.41 -19.61 16.78
N ILE A 13 -32.10 -18.32 16.91
CA ILE A 13 -32.47 -17.31 15.88
C ILE A 13 -31.73 -17.57 14.57
N VAL A 14 -30.43 -17.88 14.62
CA VAL A 14 -29.64 -18.22 13.42
C VAL A 14 -30.21 -19.46 12.74
N ALA A 15 -30.58 -20.48 13.52
CA ALA A 15 -31.18 -21.72 13.04
C ALA A 15 -32.61 -21.53 12.48
N GLY A 16 -33.26 -20.39 12.75
CA GLY A 16 -34.63 -20.11 12.32
C GLY A 16 -35.70 -20.78 13.19
N ASN A 17 -35.34 -21.17 14.41
CA ASN A 17 -36.22 -21.90 15.34
C ASN A 17 -36.98 -20.98 16.30
N ASP A 18 -36.63 -19.69 16.38
CA ASP A 18 -37.35 -18.71 17.21
C ASP A 18 -38.53 -18.08 16.42
N PRO A 19 -39.80 -18.42 16.73
CA PRO A 19 -40.95 -17.88 16.01
C PRO A 19 -41.27 -16.42 16.38
N ASN A 20 -40.68 -15.88 17.46
CA ASN A 20 -40.97 -14.54 17.95
C ASN A 20 -39.97 -13.49 17.46
N VAL A 21 -38.89 -13.92 16.82
CA VAL A 21 -37.84 -13.01 16.35
C VAL A 21 -38.38 -12.10 15.25
N ARG A 22 -38.04 -10.81 15.35
CA ARG A 22 -38.30 -9.82 14.30
C ARG A 22 -37.03 -9.61 13.50
N GLU A 23 -36.82 -10.48 12.53
CA GLU A 23 -35.70 -10.41 11.60
C GLU A 23 -35.86 -9.22 10.64
N VAL A 24 -34.76 -8.50 10.38
CA VAL A 24 -34.72 -7.37 9.44
C VAL A 24 -33.83 -7.64 8.22
N TYR A 25 -32.86 -8.55 8.36
CA TYR A 25 -31.94 -8.91 7.30
C TYR A 25 -31.30 -10.27 7.59
N ARG A 26 -31.06 -11.06 6.55
CA ARG A 26 -30.30 -12.31 6.61
C ARG A 26 -29.60 -12.54 5.29
N ASP A 27 -28.35 -12.97 5.39
CA ASP A 27 -27.60 -13.54 4.30
C ASP A 27 -26.93 -14.85 4.74
N ASP A 28 -25.97 -15.33 3.95
CA ASP A 28 -25.19 -16.53 4.18
C ASP A 28 -24.16 -16.40 5.31
N ARG A 29 -23.90 -15.19 5.82
CA ARG A 29 -22.83 -14.88 6.79
C ARG A 29 -23.38 -14.36 8.11
N VAL A 30 -24.44 -13.56 8.09
CA VAL A 30 -25.02 -12.90 9.27
C VAL A 30 -26.55 -12.97 9.30
N VAL A 31 -27.10 -12.71 10.48
CA VAL A 31 -28.53 -12.44 10.70
C VAL A 31 -28.65 -11.15 11.50
N ALA A 32 -29.61 -10.31 11.13
CA ALA A 32 -29.92 -9.10 11.87
C ALA A 32 -31.40 -9.06 12.28
N PHE A 33 -31.65 -8.68 13.53
CA PHE A 33 -32.97 -8.73 14.13
C PHE A 33 -33.10 -7.71 15.27
N PHE A 34 -34.32 -7.40 15.68
CA PHE A 34 -34.55 -6.55 16.85
C PHE A 34 -34.34 -7.34 18.15
N PRO A 35 -33.65 -6.77 19.16
CA PRO A 35 -33.61 -7.36 20.49
C PRO A 35 -35.00 -7.34 21.12
N LEU A 36 -35.21 -8.19 22.14
CA LEU A 36 -36.47 -8.24 22.89
C LEU A 36 -36.82 -6.89 23.54
N GLU A 37 -35.80 -6.18 24.02
CA GLU A 37 -35.93 -4.86 24.64
C GLU A 37 -35.10 -3.80 23.89
N PRO A 38 -35.64 -3.20 22.80
CA PRO A 38 -34.90 -2.24 21.98
C PRO A 38 -34.60 -0.94 22.72
N ALA A 39 -33.32 -0.68 23.03
CA ALA A 39 -32.81 0.60 23.55
C ALA A 39 -33.40 1.85 22.88
N THR A 40 -33.60 1.86 21.56
CA THR A 40 -34.32 2.93 20.84
C THR A 40 -35.11 2.32 19.68
N ARG A 41 -35.97 3.12 19.04
CA ARG A 41 -36.70 2.68 17.85
C ARG A 41 -35.70 2.31 16.74
N GLY A 42 -35.79 1.09 16.25
CA GLY A 42 -34.92 0.56 15.21
C GLY A 42 -33.58 0.00 15.71
N HIS A 43 -33.36 -0.09 17.03
CA HIS A 43 -32.21 -0.81 17.58
C HIS A 43 -32.18 -2.23 17.04
N THR A 44 -31.13 -2.54 16.28
CA THR A 44 -30.94 -3.81 15.58
C THR A 44 -29.68 -4.50 16.09
N LEU A 45 -29.74 -5.80 16.34
CA LEU A 45 -28.58 -6.65 16.58
C LEU A 45 -28.16 -7.32 15.28
N ILE A 46 -26.85 -7.52 15.10
CA ILE A 46 -26.27 -8.28 13.99
C ILE A 46 -25.36 -9.35 14.57
N VAL A 47 -25.59 -10.61 14.20
CA VAL A 47 -24.82 -11.77 14.68
C VAL A 47 -24.24 -12.55 13.50
N PRO A 48 -23.03 -13.14 13.63
CA PRO A 48 -22.56 -14.11 12.65
C PRO A 48 -23.31 -15.44 12.82
N HIS A 49 -23.40 -16.23 11.75
CA HIS A 49 -24.03 -17.56 11.83
C HIS A 49 -23.27 -18.51 12.75
N ARG A 50 -21.93 -18.49 12.67
CA ARG A 50 -21.11 -19.30 13.56
C ARG A 50 -21.21 -18.74 14.98
N HIS A 51 -21.42 -19.62 15.95
CA HIS A 51 -21.28 -19.28 17.36
C HIS A 51 -19.83 -18.86 17.68
N VAL A 52 -19.66 -17.61 18.10
CA VAL A 52 -18.38 -17.06 18.56
C VAL A 52 -18.66 -16.25 19.82
N PRO A 53 -18.08 -16.57 20.99
CA PRO A 53 -18.45 -15.89 22.24
C PRO A 53 -18.13 -14.40 22.26
N ASP A 54 -16.98 -14.03 21.70
CA ASP A 54 -16.42 -12.69 21.77
C ASP A 54 -15.55 -12.38 20.53
N VAL A 55 -15.11 -11.12 20.44
CA VAL A 55 -14.34 -10.58 19.31
C VAL A 55 -13.01 -11.30 19.09
N TRP A 56 -12.41 -11.86 20.16
CA TRP A 56 -11.12 -12.54 20.07
C TRP A 56 -11.21 -13.89 19.34
N GLY A 57 -12.41 -14.46 19.23
CA GLY A 57 -12.66 -15.69 18.48
C GLY A 57 -13.09 -15.48 17.02
N LEU A 58 -13.23 -14.24 16.54
CA LEU A 58 -13.68 -13.95 15.17
C LEU A 58 -12.60 -14.25 14.12
N LYS A 59 -13.03 -14.76 12.98
CA LYS A 59 -12.20 -14.86 11.77
C LYS A 59 -12.28 -13.57 10.98
N SER A 60 -11.24 -13.26 10.20
CA SER A 60 -11.19 -12.05 9.35
C SER A 60 -12.41 -11.90 8.42
N SER A 61 -12.90 -13.00 7.85
CA SER A 61 -14.09 -12.99 6.99
C SER A 61 -15.39 -12.65 7.75
N GLU A 62 -15.50 -13.08 9.02
CA GLU A 62 -16.65 -12.80 9.88
C GLU A 62 -16.61 -11.35 10.36
N THR A 63 -15.42 -10.85 10.72
CA THR A 63 -15.19 -9.44 11.05
C THR A 63 -15.60 -8.51 9.89
N ALA A 64 -15.20 -8.86 8.66
CA ALA A 64 -15.60 -8.12 7.47
C ALA A 64 -17.11 -8.16 7.27
N ALA A 65 -17.73 -9.34 7.32
CA ALA A 65 -19.18 -9.49 7.13
C ALA A 65 -20.00 -8.71 8.17
N LEU A 66 -19.62 -8.76 9.45
CA LEU A 66 -20.27 -8.01 10.52
C LEU A 66 -20.16 -6.50 10.30
N SER A 67 -18.98 -6.02 9.91
CA SER A 67 -18.73 -4.60 9.66
C SER A 67 -19.51 -4.09 8.44
N GLU A 68 -19.47 -4.82 7.32
CA GLU A 68 -20.22 -4.52 6.09
C GLU A 68 -21.73 -4.45 6.36
N SER A 69 -22.24 -5.42 7.13
CA SER A 69 -23.66 -5.49 7.48
C SER A 69 -24.08 -4.37 8.43
N ALA A 70 -23.24 -4.02 9.40
CA ALA A 70 -23.48 -2.90 10.31
C ALA A 70 -23.60 -1.57 9.56
N ILE A 71 -22.72 -1.32 8.60
CA ILE A 71 -22.78 -0.12 7.75
C ILE A 71 -24.03 -0.13 6.87
N SER A 72 -24.35 -1.27 6.25
CA SER A 72 -25.54 -1.41 5.39
C SER A 72 -26.84 -1.16 6.15
N ILE A 73 -26.96 -1.73 7.35
CA ILE A 73 -28.11 -1.53 8.24
C ILE A 73 -28.15 -0.10 8.76
N ALA A 74 -27.02 0.52 9.08
CA ALA A 74 -26.98 1.94 9.46
C ALA A 74 -27.51 2.86 8.34
N HIS A 75 -27.17 2.58 7.08
CA HIS A 75 -27.73 3.30 5.94
C HIS A 75 -29.24 3.08 5.79
N ALA A 76 -29.69 1.83 5.92
CA ALA A 76 -31.12 1.49 5.87
C ALA A 76 -31.90 2.20 6.98
N LEU A 77 -31.39 2.21 8.21
CA LEU A 77 -31.98 2.91 9.35
C LEU A 77 -32.03 4.42 9.10
N ARG A 78 -30.98 5.01 8.52
CA ARG A 78 -30.97 6.42 8.14
C ARG A 78 -32.09 6.76 7.15
N GLY A 79 -32.24 5.95 6.10
CA GLY A 79 -33.27 6.16 5.09
C GLY A 79 -34.69 5.91 5.62
N ALA A 80 -34.88 4.92 6.48
CA ALA A 80 -36.21 4.50 6.95
C ALA A 80 -36.73 5.31 8.15
N LEU A 81 -35.84 5.74 9.05
CA LEU A 81 -36.21 6.35 10.34
C LEU A 81 -35.67 7.75 10.57
N SER A 82 -34.72 8.22 9.74
CA SER A 82 -34.10 9.55 9.83
C SER A 82 -33.67 9.94 11.26
N PRO A 83 -32.81 9.16 11.92
CA PRO A 83 -32.27 9.51 13.22
C PRO A 83 -31.23 10.64 13.12
N ASP A 84 -31.07 11.41 14.19
CA ASP A 84 -30.07 12.49 14.29
C ASP A 84 -28.65 11.95 14.36
N GLY A 85 -28.50 10.72 14.87
CA GLY A 85 -27.23 10.01 14.99
C GLY A 85 -27.41 8.50 15.11
N LEU A 86 -26.31 7.79 15.37
CA LEU A 86 -26.32 6.35 15.55
C LEU A 86 -25.11 5.89 16.37
N ASN A 87 -25.29 4.88 17.22
CA ASN A 87 -24.18 4.17 17.84
C ASN A 87 -24.04 2.77 17.23
N LEU A 88 -22.78 2.39 16.96
CA LEU A 88 -22.39 1.00 16.74
C LEU A 88 -21.67 0.54 18.00
N ILE A 89 -22.20 -0.47 18.68
CA ILE A 89 -21.67 -0.94 19.96
C ILE A 89 -21.48 -2.46 19.87
N GLN A 90 -20.33 -2.93 20.33
CA GLN A 90 -20.03 -4.34 20.43
C GLN A 90 -19.33 -4.57 21.78
N SER A 91 -19.87 -5.50 22.56
CA SER A 91 -19.44 -5.75 23.93
C SER A 91 -18.81 -7.13 24.05
N ASN A 92 -17.69 -7.23 24.78
CA ASN A 92 -16.98 -8.49 25.01
C ASN A 92 -16.73 -8.70 26.51
N GLY A 93 -17.33 -9.74 27.07
CA GLY A 93 -17.27 -10.07 28.49
C GLY A 93 -18.24 -9.26 29.36
N HIS A 94 -18.48 -9.78 30.57
CA HIS A 94 -19.44 -9.22 31.51
C HIS A 94 -19.11 -7.77 31.92
N ALA A 95 -17.83 -7.46 32.13
CA ALA A 95 -17.38 -6.11 32.48
C ALA A 95 -17.70 -5.06 31.41
N ALA A 96 -17.80 -5.48 30.14
CA ALA A 96 -18.23 -4.66 29.02
C ALA A 96 -19.74 -4.79 28.73
N THR A 97 -20.52 -5.27 29.71
CA THR A 97 -21.98 -5.44 29.66
C THR A 97 -22.51 -6.47 28.63
N GLN A 98 -21.67 -7.40 28.17
CA GLN A 98 -22.14 -8.50 27.33
C GLN A 98 -22.99 -9.49 28.15
N THR A 99 -24.22 -9.75 27.70
CA THR A 99 -25.15 -10.68 28.36
C THR A 99 -25.29 -12.02 27.63
N VAL A 100 -25.26 -12.01 26.30
CA VAL A 100 -25.26 -13.22 25.48
C VAL A 100 -23.86 -13.46 24.92
N PRO A 101 -23.20 -14.59 25.26
CA PRO A 101 -21.86 -14.94 24.78
C PRO A 101 -21.95 -15.49 23.35
N HIS A 102 -22.42 -14.65 22.44
CA HIS A 102 -22.39 -14.81 20.99
C HIS A 102 -22.21 -13.39 20.44
N VAL A 103 -21.10 -13.13 19.75
CA VAL A 103 -20.75 -11.80 19.23
C VAL A 103 -21.94 -11.19 18.52
N HIS A 104 -22.30 -9.98 18.95
CA HIS A 104 -23.36 -9.20 18.34
C HIS A 104 -22.96 -7.74 18.28
N VAL A 105 -23.25 -7.11 17.15
CA VAL A 105 -23.11 -5.66 16.98
C VAL A 105 -24.49 -5.03 17.16
N HIS A 106 -24.59 -4.12 18.11
CA HIS A 106 -25.74 -3.24 18.26
C HIS A 106 -25.63 -2.08 17.27
N VAL A 107 -26.68 -1.89 16.47
CA VAL A 107 -26.88 -0.72 15.62
C VAL A 107 -28.04 0.06 16.22
N VAL A 108 -27.73 1.16 16.90
CA VAL A 108 -28.68 1.92 17.75
C VAL A 108 -28.90 3.32 17.16
N PRO A 109 -29.99 3.56 16.43
CA PRO A 109 -30.38 4.92 16.03
C PRO A 109 -30.56 5.83 17.24
N ARG A 110 -30.13 7.10 17.11
CA ARG A 110 -30.15 8.10 18.19
C ARG A 110 -30.95 9.34 17.78
N TRP A 111 -31.64 9.92 18.75
CA TRP A 111 -32.30 11.23 18.64
C TRP A 111 -31.89 12.12 19.81
N ASP A 112 -31.92 13.43 19.61
CA ASP A 112 -31.70 14.35 20.72
C ASP A 112 -32.75 14.14 21.82
N GLY A 113 -32.29 14.06 23.07
CA GLY A 113 -33.14 13.76 24.23
C GLY A 113 -33.70 12.33 24.31
N ASP A 114 -33.15 11.38 23.54
CA ASP A 114 -33.57 9.97 23.67
C ASP A 114 -33.19 9.34 25.03
N ARG A 115 -33.69 8.13 25.28
CA ARG A 115 -33.51 7.45 26.57
C ARG A 115 -32.12 6.86 26.80
N MET A 116 -31.20 6.99 25.84
CA MET A 116 -29.87 6.42 25.95
C MET A 116 -28.96 7.36 26.77
N PRO A 117 -28.31 6.86 27.84
CA PRO A 117 -27.44 7.69 28.65
C PRO A 117 -26.18 8.12 27.88
N ALA A 118 -25.43 9.07 28.46
CA ALA A 118 -24.08 9.36 28.01
C ALA A 118 -23.19 8.12 28.21
N LEU A 119 -22.52 7.65 27.15
CA LEU A 119 -21.72 6.42 27.22
C LEU A 119 -20.30 6.67 27.78
N TRP A 120 -19.82 7.91 27.75
CA TRP A 120 -18.47 8.27 28.18
C TRP A 120 -18.52 9.06 29.49
N PRO A 121 -17.69 8.70 30.48
CA PRO A 121 -17.52 9.52 31.67
C PRO A 121 -16.84 10.84 31.29
N THR A 122 -17.14 11.91 32.04
CA THR A 122 -16.50 13.20 31.89
C THR A 122 -15.22 13.29 32.71
N GLY A 123 -14.15 13.83 32.11
CA GLY A 123 -12.85 14.00 32.76
C GLY A 123 -11.90 12.82 32.55
N SER A 124 -10.59 13.07 32.60
CA SER A 124 -9.55 12.04 32.52
C SER A 124 -8.94 11.80 33.90
N THR A 125 -8.90 10.53 34.32
CA THR A 125 -8.25 10.13 35.59
C THR A 125 -6.80 9.64 35.38
N GLU A 126 -6.39 9.44 34.13
CA GLU A 126 -5.08 8.89 33.79
C GLU A 126 -3.99 9.97 33.70
N SER A 127 -2.79 9.65 34.21
CA SER A 127 -1.61 10.49 34.06
C SER A 127 -0.94 10.27 32.69
N ALA A 128 -0.19 11.26 32.21
CA ALA A 128 0.56 11.14 30.94
C ALA A 128 1.52 9.92 30.93
N SER A 129 2.19 9.65 32.05
CA SER A 129 3.11 8.52 32.16
C SER A 129 2.39 7.16 32.14
N SER A 130 1.17 7.07 32.68
CA SER A 130 0.33 5.87 32.59
C SER A 130 -0.04 5.59 31.13
N LEU A 131 -0.50 6.62 30.41
CA LEU A 131 -0.87 6.52 29.00
C LEU A 131 0.31 6.12 28.11
N ASP A 132 1.50 6.70 28.32
CA ASP A 132 2.71 6.34 27.56
C ASP A 132 3.13 4.89 27.79
N SER A 133 2.97 4.40 29.04
CA SER A 133 3.29 3.02 29.40
C SER A 133 2.30 2.03 28.78
N ALA A 134 1.00 2.34 28.83
CA ALA A 134 -0.04 1.55 28.18
C ALA A 134 0.14 1.51 26.65
N ALA A 135 0.43 2.66 26.03
CA ALA A 135 0.67 2.74 24.60
C ALA A 135 1.86 1.89 24.16
N ARG A 136 2.95 1.86 24.94
CA ARG A 136 4.11 1.01 24.66
C ARG A 136 3.74 -0.47 24.72
N ALA A 137 3.08 -0.89 25.79
CA ALA A 137 2.67 -2.29 25.96
C ALA A 137 1.74 -2.77 24.84
N ILE A 138 0.78 -1.93 24.40
CA ILE A 138 -0.12 -2.27 23.29
C ILE A 138 0.66 -2.40 21.97
N ARG A 139 1.58 -1.48 21.68
CA ARG A 139 2.39 -1.56 20.44
C ARG A 139 3.25 -2.80 20.40
N GLU A 140 3.91 -3.12 21.50
CA GLU A 140 4.72 -4.33 21.63
C GLU A 140 3.84 -5.56 21.38
N ALA A 141 2.67 -5.66 22.02
CA ALA A 141 1.74 -6.77 21.80
C ALA A 141 1.27 -6.87 20.34
N LEU A 142 1.06 -5.75 19.64
CA LEU A 142 0.68 -5.74 18.22
C LEU A 142 1.81 -6.18 17.28
N GLU A 143 3.07 -6.02 17.70
CA GLU A 143 4.24 -6.52 16.96
C GLU A 143 4.42 -8.03 17.15
N THR A 144 4.11 -8.56 18.34
CA THR A 144 4.18 -9.99 18.66
C THR A 144 2.95 -10.79 18.19
N ASP A 145 1.79 -10.16 18.08
CA ASP A 145 0.55 -10.82 17.67
C ASP A 145 0.56 -11.15 16.17
N SER A 146 0.72 -12.45 15.89
CA SER A 146 0.88 -13.05 14.56
C SER A 146 -0.46 -13.31 13.85
N THR A 147 -1.57 -12.73 14.35
CA THR A 147 -2.94 -12.86 13.80
C THR A 147 -3.19 -12.04 12.54
N ARG A 148 -2.31 -11.09 12.21
CA ARG A 148 -2.30 -10.49 10.87
C ARG A 148 -1.77 -11.55 9.91
N THR A 149 -2.67 -12.22 9.17
CA THR A 149 -2.29 -13.29 8.23
C THR A 149 -1.04 -12.84 7.48
N PRO A 150 0.13 -13.44 7.74
CA PRO A 150 1.33 -13.05 7.04
C PRO A 150 1.06 -13.25 5.55
N PRO A 151 1.59 -12.39 4.66
CA PRO A 151 1.41 -12.57 3.22
C PRO A 151 1.65 -14.03 2.89
N SER A 152 0.70 -14.66 2.19
CA SER A 152 0.89 -16.06 1.84
C SER A 152 2.20 -16.18 1.05
N ALA A 153 2.85 -17.34 1.10
CA ALA A 153 4.06 -17.56 0.30
C ALA A 153 3.80 -17.26 -1.19
N GLU A 154 2.56 -17.41 -1.64
CA GLU A 154 2.11 -17.03 -2.98
C GLU A 154 2.01 -15.52 -3.18
N ASP A 155 1.39 -14.76 -2.26
CA ASP A 155 1.32 -13.30 -2.36
C ASP A 155 2.72 -12.66 -2.39
N ARG A 156 3.64 -13.23 -1.60
CA ARG A 156 5.04 -12.80 -1.60
C ARG A 156 5.72 -13.11 -2.92
N ARG A 157 5.52 -14.31 -3.49
CA ARG A 157 6.03 -14.66 -4.84
C ARG A 157 5.45 -13.73 -5.90
N GLN A 158 4.17 -13.42 -5.82
CA GLN A 158 3.50 -12.53 -6.75
C GLN A 158 4.05 -11.10 -6.63
N HIS A 159 4.25 -10.59 -5.43
CA HIS A 159 4.88 -9.28 -5.19
C HIS A 159 6.30 -9.22 -5.75
N LEU A 160 7.12 -10.25 -5.50
CA LEU A 160 8.45 -10.38 -6.12
C LEU A 160 8.38 -10.40 -7.65
N SER A 161 7.39 -11.11 -8.23
CA SER A 161 7.20 -11.15 -9.68
C SER A 161 6.88 -9.77 -10.27
N PHE A 162 6.07 -8.95 -9.58
CA PHE A 162 5.77 -7.59 -10.00
C PHE A 162 7.02 -6.70 -9.97
N ILE A 163 7.80 -6.76 -8.89
CA ILE A 163 9.06 -6.01 -8.79
C ILE A 163 10.03 -6.44 -9.90
N GLN A 164 10.18 -7.76 -10.10
CA GLN A 164 11.04 -8.32 -11.14
C GLN A 164 10.64 -7.83 -12.54
N SER A 165 9.35 -7.73 -12.84
CA SER A 165 8.87 -7.21 -14.13
C SER A 165 9.33 -5.77 -14.38
N VAL A 166 9.36 -4.93 -13.34
CA VAL A 166 9.84 -3.54 -13.45
C VAL A 166 11.35 -3.50 -13.67
N ILE A 167 12.11 -4.31 -12.92
CA ILE A 167 13.57 -4.44 -13.09
C ILE A 167 13.90 -4.84 -14.53
N THR A 168 13.24 -5.86 -15.06
CA THR A 168 13.45 -6.31 -16.45
C THR A 168 13.12 -5.21 -17.46
N ARG A 169 12.02 -4.47 -17.27
CA ARG A 169 11.65 -3.36 -18.16
C ARG A 169 12.66 -2.21 -18.13
N MET A 170 13.22 -1.88 -16.95
CA MET A 170 14.25 -0.84 -16.83
C MET A 170 15.55 -1.27 -17.51
N SER A 171 15.98 -2.52 -17.31
CA SER A 171 17.16 -3.08 -17.98
C SER A 171 17.01 -3.07 -19.51
N GLN A 172 15.84 -3.46 -20.03
CA GLN A 172 15.54 -3.40 -21.47
C GLN A 172 15.52 -1.97 -22.01
N ALA A 173 14.96 -1.01 -21.27
CA ALA A 173 14.95 0.39 -21.66
C ALA A 173 16.38 0.99 -21.71
N SER A 174 17.22 0.63 -20.75
CA SER A 174 18.65 0.96 -20.74
C SER A 174 19.40 0.43 -21.96
N ALA A 175 19.18 -0.84 -22.32
CA ALA A 175 19.76 -1.43 -23.53
C ALA A 175 19.27 -0.73 -24.81
N THR A 176 17.97 -0.46 -24.89
CA THR A 176 17.34 0.22 -26.03
C THR A 176 17.89 1.64 -26.22
N ALA A 177 18.12 2.38 -25.13
CA ALA A 177 18.73 3.70 -25.18
C ALA A 177 20.12 3.68 -25.85
N LYS A 178 20.94 2.67 -25.54
CA LYS A 178 22.25 2.47 -26.18
C LYS A 178 22.10 2.12 -27.67
N THR A 179 21.18 1.23 -28.00
CA THR A 179 20.89 0.83 -29.39
C THR A 179 20.47 2.01 -30.27
N TRP A 180 19.70 2.97 -29.74
CA TRP A 180 19.33 4.18 -30.49
C TRP A 180 20.45 5.22 -30.52
N ALA A 181 21.23 5.35 -29.45
CA ALA A 181 22.32 6.32 -29.37
C ALA A 181 23.41 6.04 -30.42
N LEU A 182 23.85 4.78 -30.56
CA LEU A 182 24.93 4.40 -31.50
C LEU A 182 24.69 4.88 -32.94
N PRO A 183 23.60 4.51 -33.65
CA PRO A 183 23.42 4.88 -35.04
C PRO A 183 23.29 6.40 -35.23
N ILE A 184 22.64 7.11 -34.30
CA ILE A 184 22.55 8.58 -34.35
C ILE A 184 23.94 9.20 -34.26
N VAL A 185 24.76 8.75 -33.32
CA VAL A 185 26.11 9.25 -33.10
C VAL A 185 27.03 8.88 -34.27
N THR A 186 26.97 7.64 -34.75
CA THR A 186 27.73 7.19 -35.92
C THR A 186 27.39 8.02 -37.16
N ALA A 187 26.10 8.26 -37.45
CA ALA A 187 25.67 9.04 -38.60
C ALA A 187 26.09 10.51 -38.49
N THR A 188 25.85 11.13 -37.34
CA THR A 188 26.19 12.56 -37.12
C THR A 188 27.69 12.79 -37.16
N TYR A 189 28.49 11.95 -36.51
CA TYR A 189 29.95 12.09 -36.53
C TYR A 189 30.55 11.77 -37.89
N GLY A 190 30.05 10.75 -38.58
CA GLY A 190 30.47 10.43 -39.96
C GLY A 190 30.17 11.58 -40.93
N TYR A 191 28.99 12.19 -40.82
CA TYR A 191 28.63 13.35 -41.64
C TYR A 191 29.45 14.60 -41.26
N ALA A 192 29.65 14.85 -39.98
CA ALA A 192 30.44 15.97 -39.50
C ALA A 192 31.89 15.93 -40.00
N LEU A 193 32.50 14.74 -40.03
CA LEU A 193 33.84 14.51 -40.57
C LEU A 193 33.89 14.76 -42.09
N THR A 194 32.94 14.22 -42.84
CA THR A 194 32.94 14.33 -44.31
C THR A 194 32.67 15.76 -44.79
N GLN A 195 31.81 16.51 -44.09
CA GLN A 195 31.46 17.89 -44.44
C GLN A 195 32.26 18.94 -43.68
N SER A 196 33.21 18.53 -42.82
CA SER A 196 33.96 19.43 -41.93
C SER A 196 33.05 20.40 -41.14
N SER A 197 31.88 19.91 -40.70
CA SER A 197 30.86 20.72 -40.05
C SER A 197 30.84 20.46 -38.54
N PRO A 198 31.42 21.35 -37.70
CA PRO A 198 31.45 21.17 -36.25
C PRO A 198 30.05 21.23 -35.64
N LEU A 199 29.11 21.93 -36.28
CA LEU A 199 27.72 22.02 -35.82
C LEU A 199 27.03 20.65 -35.80
N VAL A 200 27.29 19.79 -36.80
CA VAL A 200 26.68 18.45 -36.83
C VAL A 200 27.29 17.54 -35.76
N ALA A 201 28.59 17.69 -35.47
CA ALA A 201 29.22 16.97 -34.36
C ALA A 201 28.64 17.40 -33.00
N ILE A 202 28.34 18.69 -32.80
CA ILE A 202 27.65 19.18 -31.59
C ILE A 202 26.27 18.55 -31.45
N VAL A 203 25.49 18.42 -32.53
CA VAL A 203 24.19 17.73 -32.50
C VAL A 203 24.35 16.27 -32.05
N GLY A 204 25.36 15.56 -32.56
CA GLY A 204 25.69 14.20 -32.12
C GLY A 204 26.06 14.13 -30.62
N ILE A 205 26.86 15.08 -30.12
CA ILE A 205 27.21 15.18 -28.70
C ILE A 205 25.97 15.42 -27.85
N LEU A 206 25.08 16.35 -28.25
CA LEU A 206 23.86 16.63 -27.51
C LEU A 206 22.94 15.41 -27.43
N ALA A 207 22.75 14.70 -28.55
CA ALA A 207 22.00 13.45 -28.56
C ALA A 207 22.64 12.41 -27.64
N LEU A 208 23.96 12.24 -27.71
CA LEU A 208 24.72 11.32 -26.85
C LEU A 208 24.53 11.64 -25.36
N LEU A 209 24.58 12.92 -24.97
CA LEU A 209 24.37 13.35 -23.58
C LEU A 209 22.94 13.05 -23.11
N VAL A 210 21.93 13.32 -23.94
CA VAL A 210 20.53 13.01 -23.61
C VAL A 210 20.34 11.51 -23.40
N PHE A 211 20.83 10.68 -24.32
CA PHE A 211 20.74 9.23 -24.16
C PHE A 211 21.54 8.71 -22.96
N GLY A 212 22.72 9.28 -22.68
CA GLY A 212 23.52 8.91 -21.51
C GLY A 212 22.84 9.24 -20.18
N ILE A 213 22.17 10.40 -20.09
CA ILE A 213 21.37 10.78 -18.92
C ILE A 213 20.17 9.85 -18.75
N LEU A 214 19.45 9.54 -19.83
CA LEU A 214 18.32 8.62 -19.80
C LEU A 214 18.76 7.21 -19.35
N ASP A 215 19.87 6.72 -19.89
CA ASP A 215 20.43 5.42 -19.55
C ASP A 215 20.87 5.34 -18.08
N ALA A 216 21.57 6.36 -17.58
CA ALA A 216 21.92 6.46 -16.18
C ALA A 216 20.69 6.51 -15.26
N ASN A 217 19.61 7.17 -15.69
CA ASN A 217 18.37 7.21 -14.93
C ASN A 217 17.67 5.84 -14.90
N TYR A 218 17.65 5.09 -16.01
CA TYR A 218 17.12 3.72 -16.00
C TYR A 218 17.91 2.81 -15.05
N LEU A 219 19.24 2.93 -15.04
CA LEU A 219 20.09 2.19 -14.10
C LEU A 219 19.80 2.55 -12.63
N LYS A 220 19.60 3.84 -12.34
CA LYS A 220 19.24 4.31 -10.99
C LYS A 220 17.91 3.70 -10.53
N GLN A 221 16.89 3.72 -11.38
CA GLN A 221 15.59 3.11 -11.07
C GLN A 221 15.73 1.60 -10.88
N GLU A 222 16.46 0.92 -11.77
CA GLU A 222 16.71 -0.52 -11.66
C GLU A 222 17.34 -0.91 -10.31
N ARG A 223 18.37 -0.18 -9.87
CA ARG A 223 19.02 -0.42 -8.56
C ARG A 223 18.04 -0.22 -7.40
N ALA A 224 17.24 0.83 -7.44
CA ALA A 224 16.25 1.09 -6.39
C ALA A 224 15.20 -0.03 -6.29
N PHE A 225 14.73 -0.56 -7.42
CA PHE A 225 13.82 -1.70 -7.43
C PHE A 225 14.50 -3.02 -7.05
N ARG A 226 15.80 -3.20 -7.33
CA ARG A 226 16.57 -4.36 -6.82
C ARG A 226 16.69 -4.34 -5.29
N THR A 227 16.93 -3.17 -4.69
CA THR A 227 16.91 -3.03 -3.22
C THR A 227 15.53 -3.37 -2.66
N LEU A 228 14.46 -2.89 -3.28
CA LEU A 228 13.09 -3.27 -2.90
C LEU A 228 12.84 -4.78 -3.03
N TYR A 229 13.35 -5.40 -4.09
CA TYR A 229 13.25 -6.85 -4.30
C TYR A 229 13.95 -7.62 -3.17
N ASP A 230 15.17 -7.23 -2.82
CA ASP A 230 15.97 -7.89 -1.79
C ASP A 230 15.30 -7.80 -0.41
N GLU A 231 14.68 -6.67 -0.07
CA GLU A 231 13.94 -6.51 1.20
C GLU A 231 12.64 -7.33 1.25
N VAL A 232 11.89 -7.40 0.14
CA VAL A 232 10.73 -8.29 0.06
C VAL A 232 11.18 -9.76 0.10
N ALA A 233 12.37 -10.08 -0.41
CA ALA A 233 12.96 -11.41 -0.41
C ALA A 233 13.62 -11.81 0.92
N SER A 234 14.07 -10.86 1.75
CA SER A 234 14.53 -11.10 3.13
C SER A 234 13.36 -11.27 4.10
N GLY A 235 12.21 -10.66 3.81
CA GLY A 235 11.01 -10.71 4.66
C GLY A 235 10.90 -9.52 5.60
N ASP A 236 11.58 -8.43 5.28
CA ASP A 236 11.50 -7.17 6.00
C ASP A 236 10.12 -6.51 5.83
N ASN A 237 9.82 -5.51 6.68
CA ASN A 237 8.50 -4.87 6.81
C ASN A 237 8.12 -3.95 5.63
N VAL A 238 8.13 -4.46 4.40
CA VAL A 238 7.59 -3.77 3.22
C VAL A 238 6.09 -4.08 3.10
N PRO A 239 5.20 -3.08 2.98
CA PRO A 239 3.78 -3.33 2.76
C PRO A 239 3.52 -4.18 1.52
N LEU A 240 2.62 -5.15 1.63
CA LEU A 240 2.31 -6.10 0.57
C LEU A 240 1.88 -5.40 -0.72
N PHE A 241 2.43 -5.82 -1.86
CA PHE A 241 2.22 -5.23 -3.19
C PHE A 241 2.61 -3.75 -3.32
N SER A 242 3.38 -3.20 -2.36
CA SER A 242 3.95 -1.88 -2.52
C SER A 242 4.98 -1.88 -3.66
N MET A 243 4.78 -0.97 -4.62
CA MET A 243 5.70 -0.74 -5.74
C MET A 243 6.51 0.54 -5.55
N ASN A 244 6.69 0.96 -4.30
CA ASN A 244 7.43 2.18 -3.96
C ASN A 244 8.84 1.84 -3.46
N PRO A 245 9.89 2.02 -4.28
CA PRO A 245 11.26 1.71 -3.87
C PRO A 245 11.79 2.64 -2.78
N ALA A 246 11.11 3.76 -2.50
CA ALA A 246 11.45 4.64 -1.37
C ALA A 246 11.18 4.01 0.01
N LEU A 247 10.42 2.91 0.06
CA LEU A 247 10.21 2.15 1.28
C LEU A 247 11.39 1.22 1.58
N ALA A 248 12.27 1.01 0.59
CA ALA A 248 13.43 0.15 0.72
C ALA A 248 14.71 0.95 0.98
N GLY A 249 15.43 0.58 2.03
CA GLY A 249 16.68 1.17 2.48
C GLY A 249 16.55 2.51 3.21
N THR A 250 17.68 2.99 3.73
CA THR A 250 17.78 4.27 4.45
C THR A 250 17.84 5.51 3.53
N GLU A 251 18.09 5.31 2.22
CA GLU A 251 18.21 6.41 1.23
C GLU A 251 16.86 6.93 0.70
N GLY A 252 15.73 6.30 1.05
CA GLY A 252 14.42 6.49 0.41
C GLY A 252 13.70 7.84 0.60
N ARG A 253 14.26 8.82 1.31
CA ARG A 253 13.57 10.09 1.57
C ARG A 253 13.85 11.23 0.59
N ASN A 254 14.88 11.14 -0.25
CA ASN A 254 15.25 12.25 -1.14
C ASN A 254 14.94 11.94 -2.62
N ARG A 255 13.85 12.52 -3.15
CA ARG A 255 13.44 12.38 -4.55
C ARG A 255 14.33 13.20 -5.48
N ASN A 256 15.54 12.72 -5.75
CA ASN A 256 16.35 13.25 -6.84
C ASN A 256 15.97 12.56 -8.17
N TYR A 257 15.32 13.30 -9.06
CA TYR A 257 14.92 12.80 -10.39
C TYR A 257 16.10 12.68 -11.37
N TRP A 258 17.19 13.39 -11.10
CA TRP A 258 18.38 13.33 -11.94
C TRP A 258 19.28 12.14 -11.54
N PRO A 259 20.00 11.54 -12.49
CA PRO A 259 20.98 10.49 -12.19
C PRO A 259 22.10 11.07 -11.32
N ASP A 260 22.58 10.28 -10.36
CA ASP A 260 23.66 10.71 -9.49
C ASP A 260 25.01 10.49 -10.21
N ARG A 261 26.09 11.11 -9.71
CA ARG A 261 27.44 10.90 -10.29
C ARG A 261 27.83 9.41 -10.34
N ARG A 262 27.39 8.62 -9.35
CA ARG A 262 27.60 7.17 -9.29
C ARG A 262 26.95 6.40 -10.44
N ASP A 263 25.85 6.90 -10.98
CA ASP A 263 25.09 6.25 -12.05
C ASP A 263 25.71 6.56 -13.42
N ILE A 264 26.09 7.83 -13.64
CA ILE A 264 26.75 8.29 -14.87
C ILE A 264 28.14 7.63 -15.02
N LEU A 265 28.91 7.56 -13.93
CA LEU A 265 30.23 6.95 -13.92
C LEU A 265 30.19 5.42 -13.73
N SER A 266 29.01 4.82 -13.77
CA SER A 266 28.87 3.38 -13.60
C SER A 266 29.49 2.62 -14.77
N TRP A 267 29.89 1.37 -14.51
CA TRP A 267 30.44 0.48 -15.52
C TRP A 267 29.45 0.16 -16.66
N ALA A 268 28.15 0.34 -16.43
CA ALA A 268 27.13 0.13 -17.45
C ALA A 268 26.98 1.32 -18.43
N VAL A 269 27.39 2.53 -18.02
CA VAL A 269 27.18 3.77 -18.78
C VAL A 269 28.50 4.33 -19.29
N ALA A 270 29.48 4.57 -18.42
CA ALA A 270 30.71 5.28 -18.76
C ALA A 270 31.50 4.67 -19.94
N PRO A 271 31.66 3.33 -20.05
CA PRO A 271 32.39 2.72 -21.17
C PRO A 271 31.69 2.88 -22.53
N VAL A 272 30.36 3.07 -22.55
CA VAL A 272 29.60 3.25 -23.79
C VAL A 272 29.62 4.69 -24.24
N TYR A 273 29.27 5.62 -23.34
CA TYR A 273 29.10 7.03 -23.70
C TYR A 273 30.41 7.84 -23.62
N GLY A 274 31.35 7.46 -22.76
CA GLY A 274 32.61 8.17 -22.55
C GLY A 274 33.49 8.26 -23.80
N PRO A 275 33.85 7.14 -24.45
CA PRO A 275 34.64 7.15 -25.68
C PRO A 275 33.95 7.92 -26.82
N LEU A 276 32.63 7.78 -26.96
CA LEU A 276 31.85 8.50 -27.97
C LEU A 276 31.82 10.02 -27.71
N LEU A 277 31.81 10.43 -26.45
CA LEU A 277 31.88 11.85 -26.10
C LEU A 277 33.24 12.44 -26.45
N LEU A 278 34.33 11.72 -26.11
CA LEU A 278 35.69 12.13 -26.46
C LEU A 278 35.89 12.21 -27.97
N ALA A 279 35.37 11.24 -28.74
CA ALA A 279 35.41 11.28 -30.19
C ALA A 279 34.69 12.51 -30.76
N GLY A 280 33.48 12.80 -30.27
CA GLY A 280 32.73 13.99 -30.69
C GLY A 280 33.47 15.29 -30.40
N LEU A 281 34.01 15.43 -29.19
CA LEU A 281 34.81 16.60 -28.79
C LEU A 281 36.05 16.75 -29.68
N GLY A 282 36.73 15.65 -30.00
CA GLY A 282 37.83 15.63 -30.96
C GLY A 282 37.43 16.19 -32.32
N ILE A 283 36.30 15.73 -32.87
CA ILE A 283 35.78 16.20 -34.18
C ILE A 283 35.50 17.71 -34.15
N VAL A 284 34.84 18.21 -33.09
CA VAL A 284 34.52 19.64 -32.94
C VAL A 284 35.79 20.51 -32.89
N LEU A 285 36.86 20.02 -32.27
CA LEU A 285 38.11 20.76 -32.11
C LEU A 285 39.02 20.73 -33.35
N THR A 286 38.77 19.83 -34.31
CA THR A 286 39.62 19.68 -35.51
C THR A 286 39.83 20.98 -36.30
N PRO A 287 38.83 21.84 -36.58
CA PRO A 287 39.04 23.06 -37.37
C PRO A 287 39.88 24.10 -36.61
N TRP A 288 39.73 24.14 -35.29
CA TRP A 288 40.48 25.06 -34.44
C TRP A 288 41.95 24.66 -34.34
N LEU A 289 42.22 23.37 -34.14
CA LEU A 289 43.58 22.82 -34.14
C LEU A 289 44.30 23.06 -35.47
N ALA A 290 43.60 22.85 -36.60
CA ALA A 290 44.15 23.15 -37.92
C ALA A 290 44.53 24.63 -38.08
N SER A 291 43.70 25.55 -37.58
CA SER A 291 43.94 26.99 -37.66
C SER A 291 45.10 27.49 -36.78
N LEU A 292 45.42 26.78 -35.70
CA LEU A 292 46.55 27.07 -34.82
C LEU A 292 47.88 26.66 -35.45
N ILE A 293 47.91 25.48 -36.08
CA ILE A 293 49.10 24.98 -36.77
C ILE A 293 49.48 25.90 -37.92
N SER A 294 48.49 26.36 -38.71
CA SER A 294 48.73 27.29 -39.83
C SER A 294 49.17 28.70 -39.43
N ARG A 295 49.05 29.08 -38.15
CA ARG A 295 49.50 30.39 -37.64
C ARG A 295 50.94 30.35 -37.09
N CYS A 296 51.48 29.15 -36.84
CA CYS A 296 52.85 28.95 -36.34
C CYS A 296 53.86 28.58 -37.45
N SER A 297 53.39 28.28 -38.66
CA SER A 297 54.17 28.04 -39.88
C SER A 297 54.25 29.28 -40.76
#